data_AF-A0A257LE64-F1
#
_entry.id   AF-A0A257LE64-F1
#
_cell.length_a   1.000
_cell.length_b   1.000
_cell.length_c   1.000
_cell.angle_alpha   90.00
_cell.angle_beta   90.00
_cell.angle_gamma   90.00
#
_symmetry.space_group_name_H-M   'P 1'
#
loop_
_entity.id
_entity.type
_entity.pdbx_description
1 polymer ?
#
loop_
_entity_poly.entity_id
_entity_poly.type
_entity_poly.pdbx_seq_one_letter_code
_entity_poly.pdbx_strand_id
1 'polypeptide(L)'
;TPRNLQEYIGGLMQGTVSLIALPAESKRAEQFGAWSKIAYTCSPLDANASVRGVEGRPAGNPIPAKVGEPSPIKNVIYIVRENRTYDQVFGDITEGNGDSRLCLFPEKVTPNAHALAREFVLLDNFYADGEVSADGHEWTMGAQATDFVEKSWPLNYGHNDKKKYDYPSEGHYPVAFPANGYLWNRAADAGVSYRSYGEFCNT
;
A
#
# COMPACT_ATOMS: atom_id res chain seq x y z
N THR A 1 -22.00 -18.51 -22.11
CA THR A 1 -20.54 -18.61 -21.99
C THR A 1 -20.03 -17.30 -21.43
N PRO A 2 -19.26 -17.27 -20.33
CA PRO A 2 -18.63 -16.03 -19.88
C PRO A 2 -17.79 -15.51 -21.04
N ARG A 3 -18.05 -14.28 -21.50
CA ARG A 3 -17.15 -13.64 -22.45
C ARG A 3 -15.89 -13.31 -21.66
N ASN A 4 -14.80 -13.95 -22.03
CA ASN A 4 -13.45 -13.51 -21.78
C ASN A 4 -13.28 -12.10 -22.35
N LEU A 5 -13.64 -11.09 -21.55
CA LEU A 5 -13.12 -9.74 -21.73
C LEU A 5 -11.61 -9.85 -21.56
N GLN A 6 -10.89 -9.77 -22.67
CA GLN A 6 -9.45 -9.64 -22.64
C GLN A 6 -9.15 -8.21 -22.18
N GLU A 7 -9.17 -8.00 -20.87
CA GLU A 7 -8.84 -6.72 -20.25
C GLU A 7 -7.32 -6.59 -20.22
N TYR A 8 -6.78 -5.89 -21.21
CA TYR A 8 -5.37 -5.51 -21.23
C TYR A 8 -5.19 -4.28 -20.36
N ILE A 9 -4.30 -4.36 -19.35
CA ILE A 9 -4.08 -3.28 -18.38
C ILE A 9 -3.77 -1.93 -19.07
N GLY A 10 -3.01 -1.95 -20.16
CA GLY A 10 -2.70 -0.74 -20.95
C GLY A 10 -3.89 -0.14 -21.71
N GLY A 11 -4.99 -0.90 -21.87
CA GLY A 11 -6.28 -0.39 -22.39
C GLY A 11 -7.25 0.04 -21.30
N LEU A 12 -7.04 -0.40 -20.05
CA LEU A 12 -7.83 -0.03 -18.88
C LEU A 12 -7.33 1.27 -18.24
N MET A 13 -6.01 1.47 -18.23
CA MET A 13 -5.36 2.66 -17.69
C MET A 13 -5.33 3.77 -18.75
N GLN A 14 -6.46 4.46 -18.92
CA GLN A 14 -6.53 5.66 -19.77
C GLN A 14 -5.94 6.86 -19.02
N GLY A 15 -4.81 7.37 -19.49
CA GLY A 15 -4.14 8.54 -18.92
C GLY A 15 -4.13 9.74 -19.87
N THR A 16 -3.99 10.94 -19.29
CA THR A 16 -3.73 12.17 -20.04
C THR A 16 -2.40 12.76 -19.61
N VAL A 17 -1.60 13.22 -20.58
CA VAL A 17 -0.35 13.95 -20.31
C VAL A 17 -0.60 15.44 -20.53
N SER A 18 -0.16 16.27 -19.59
CA SER A 18 -0.14 17.73 -19.72
C SER A 18 1.29 18.25 -19.55
N LEU A 19 1.67 19.20 -20.41
CA LEU A 19 2.95 19.90 -20.33
C LEU A 19 2.72 21.25 -19.67
N ILE A 20 3.29 21.46 -18.48
CA ILE A 20 3.17 22.70 -17.72
C ILE A 20 4.49 23.43 -17.75
N ALA A 21 4.50 24.65 -18.29
CA ALA A 21 5.69 25.48 -18.30
C ALA A 21 6.11 25.85 -16.87
N LEU A 22 7.40 25.69 -16.55
CA LEU A 22 7.93 26.13 -15.26
C LEU A 22 7.79 27.65 -15.13
N PRO A 23 7.25 28.16 -14.01
CA PRO A 23 7.17 29.59 -13.77
C PRO A 23 8.57 30.22 -13.75
N ALA A 24 8.63 31.49 -14.16
CA ALA A 24 9.83 32.32 -13.96
C ALA A 24 10.24 32.28 -12.49
N GLU A 25 11.56 32.26 -12.21
CA GLU A 25 12.10 32.02 -10.87
C GLU A 25 11.50 32.94 -9.80
N SER A 26 11.33 34.23 -10.12
CA SER A 26 10.72 35.23 -9.24
C SER A 26 9.26 34.96 -8.86
N LYS A 27 8.55 34.09 -9.60
CA LYS A 27 7.13 33.74 -9.39
C LYS A 27 6.93 32.31 -8.91
N ARG A 28 7.99 31.49 -8.81
CA ARG A 28 7.85 30.06 -8.47
C ARG A 28 7.21 29.84 -7.11
N ALA A 29 7.66 30.57 -6.09
CA ALA A 29 7.12 30.41 -4.73
C ALA A 29 5.62 30.69 -4.67
N GLU A 30 5.16 31.76 -5.32
CA GLU A 30 3.75 32.12 -5.43
C GLU A 30 2.96 31.05 -6.20
N GLN A 31 3.42 30.68 -7.40
CA GLN A 31 2.72 29.76 -8.28
C GLN A 31 2.67 28.34 -7.71
N PHE A 32 3.78 27.85 -7.14
CA PHE A 32 3.82 26.55 -6.48
C PHE A 32 2.93 26.56 -5.23
N GLY A 33 2.93 27.64 -4.44
CA GLY A 33 2.01 27.79 -3.32
C GLY A 33 0.53 27.72 -3.74
N ALA A 34 0.18 28.34 -4.87
CA ALA A 34 -1.17 28.24 -5.45
C ALA A 34 -1.50 26.82 -5.92
N TRP A 35 -0.59 26.16 -6.65
CA TRP A 35 -0.78 24.77 -7.09
C TRP A 35 -0.90 23.79 -5.92
N SER A 36 -0.07 23.93 -4.88
CA SER A 36 -0.18 23.09 -3.68
C SER A 36 -1.54 23.22 -3.02
N LYS A 37 -2.09 24.45 -2.90
CA LYS A 37 -3.45 24.66 -2.38
C LYS A 37 -4.49 23.94 -3.22
N ILE A 38 -4.40 24.02 -4.55
CA ILE A 38 -5.31 23.31 -5.46
C ILE A 38 -5.20 21.79 -5.25
N ALA A 39 -3.99 21.24 -5.19
CA ALA A 39 -3.77 19.82 -4.93
C ALA A 39 -4.42 19.37 -3.61
N TYR A 40 -4.26 20.15 -2.53
CA TYR A 40 -4.94 19.88 -1.26
C TYR A 40 -6.47 19.95 -1.36
N THR A 41 -7.03 20.80 -2.23
CA THR A 41 -8.49 20.80 -2.47
C THR A 41 -8.98 19.61 -3.29
N CYS A 42 -8.12 18.98 -4.08
CA CYS A 42 -8.45 17.77 -4.85
C CYS A 42 -8.38 16.49 -4.01
N SER A 43 -7.60 16.50 -2.93
CA SER A 43 -7.61 15.47 -1.90
C SER A 43 -7.90 16.12 -0.55
N PRO A 44 -9.12 16.65 -0.33
CA PRO A 44 -9.44 17.27 0.93
C PRO A 44 -9.36 16.18 1.99
N LEU A 45 -8.33 16.26 2.85
CA LEU A 45 -8.39 15.60 4.15
C LEU A 45 -9.66 16.16 4.79
N ASP A 46 -10.71 15.35 4.84
CA ASP A 46 -11.92 15.73 5.54
C ASP A 46 -11.46 16.13 6.96
N ALA A 47 -11.74 17.35 7.39
CA ALA A 47 -11.37 17.79 8.73
C ALA A 47 -11.98 16.86 9.79
N ASN A 48 -13.12 16.25 9.46
CA ASN A 48 -13.67 15.16 10.25
C ASN A 48 -12.84 13.89 10.11
N ALA A 49 -12.18 13.56 8.99
CA ALA A 49 -11.24 12.43 8.88
C ALA A 49 -9.90 12.63 9.59
N SER A 50 -9.58 13.83 10.12
CA SER A 50 -8.61 13.92 11.22
C SER A 50 -9.07 12.97 12.34
N VAL A 51 -8.16 12.11 12.85
CA VAL A 51 -8.43 10.96 13.73
C VAL A 51 -9.85 11.01 14.33
N ARG A 52 -10.83 10.45 13.60
CA ARG A 52 -12.25 10.54 13.97
C ARG A 52 -12.43 10.03 15.40
N GLY A 53 -13.14 10.81 16.21
CA GLY A 53 -13.72 10.33 17.47
C GLY A 53 -12.78 10.34 18.68
N VAL A 54 -11.99 11.39 18.92
CA VAL A 54 -11.45 11.60 20.28
C VAL A 54 -12.61 11.73 21.28
N GLU A 55 -13.64 12.52 20.92
CA GLU A 55 -14.91 12.55 21.63
C GLU A 55 -15.71 11.27 21.35
N GLY A 56 -16.06 10.53 22.40
CA GLY A 56 -16.85 9.29 22.30
C GLY A 56 -16.03 8.00 22.19
N ARG A 57 -14.69 8.06 22.22
CA ARG A 57 -13.87 6.84 22.27
C ARG A 57 -14.06 6.11 23.60
N PRO A 58 -14.39 4.80 23.58
CA PRO A 58 -14.44 4.00 24.80
C PRO A 58 -13.09 3.98 25.51
N ALA A 59 -13.11 3.95 26.84
CA ALA A 59 -11.90 3.72 27.63
C ALA A 59 -11.27 2.38 27.23
N GLY A 60 -9.94 2.36 27.06
CA GLY A 60 -9.20 1.17 26.63
C GLY A 60 -9.26 0.87 25.14
N ASN A 61 -9.63 1.84 24.29
CA ASN A 61 -9.55 1.68 22.83
C ASN A 61 -8.12 1.26 22.39
N PRO A 62 -7.97 0.23 21.54
CA PRO A 62 -6.65 -0.24 21.10
C PRO A 62 -5.87 0.79 20.27
N ILE A 63 -6.55 1.71 19.60
CA ILE A 63 -5.93 2.78 18.83
C ILE A 63 -5.84 4.04 19.71
N PRO A 64 -4.62 4.55 20.01
CA PRO A 64 -4.46 5.76 20.81
C PRO A 64 -5.12 6.97 20.15
N ALA A 65 -5.59 7.92 20.96
CA ALA A 65 -6.26 9.13 20.46
C ALA A 65 -5.22 10.16 19.99
N LYS A 66 -4.05 10.17 20.62
CA LYS A 66 -2.90 11.01 20.26
C LYS A 66 -1.67 10.15 19.98
N VAL A 67 -0.83 10.63 19.08
CA VAL A 67 0.48 10.01 18.82
C VAL A 67 1.29 10.00 20.11
N GLY A 68 1.85 8.84 20.46
CA GLY A 68 2.65 8.63 21.68
C GLY A 68 1.85 8.17 22.90
N GLU A 69 0.52 8.17 22.86
CA GLU A 69 -0.29 7.57 23.94
C GLU A 69 -0.16 6.03 23.95
N PRO A 70 -0.26 5.39 25.13
CA PRO A 70 -0.12 3.95 25.24
C PRO A 70 -1.29 3.22 24.59
N SER A 71 -0.98 2.08 23.96
CA SER A 71 -1.98 1.13 23.46
C SER A 71 -2.06 -0.10 24.37
N PRO A 72 -3.25 -0.71 24.55
CA PRO A 72 -3.37 -2.04 25.15
C PRO A 72 -2.77 -3.13 24.25
N ILE A 73 -2.52 -2.89 22.96
CA ILE A 73 -1.86 -3.84 22.06
C ILE A 73 -0.45 -4.12 22.59
N LYS A 74 -0.14 -5.40 22.81
CA LYS A 74 1.17 -5.87 23.28
C LYS A 74 1.97 -6.59 22.21
N ASN A 75 1.28 -7.27 21.30
CA ASN A 75 1.89 -8.07 20.25
C ASN A 75 1.16 -7.79 18.94
N VAL A 76 1.92 -7.70 17.86
CA VAL A 76 1.40 -7.57 16.50
C VAL A 76 1.97 -8.73 15.69
N ILE A 77 1.09 -9.48 15.03
CA ILE A 77 1.47 -10.47 14.03
C ILE A 77 1.11 -9.86 12.69
N TYR A 78 2.14 -9.52 11.91
CA TYR A 78 1.96 -8.95 10.58
C TYR A 78 2.27 -10.01 9.51
N ILE A 79 1.30 -10.26 8.64
CA ILE A 79 1.38 -11.29 7.60
C ILE A 79 1.22 -10.61 6.25
N VAL A 80 2.30 -10.54 5.48
CA VAL A 80 2.28 -10.10 4.09
C VAL A 80 1.84 -11.28 3.23
N ARG A 81 0.78 -11.10 2.44
CA ARG A 81 0.30 -12.09 1.47
C ARG A 81 0.44 -11.52 0.07
N GLU A 82 1.28 -12.15 -0.73
CA GLU A 82 1.61 -11.68 -2.07
C GLU A 82 0.61 -12.18 -3.12
N ASN A 83 0.45 -11.41 -4.21
CA ASN A 83 -0.17 -11.84 -5.47
C ASN A 83 -1.64 -12.25 -5.41
N ARG A 84 -2.44 -11.73 -4.48
CA ARG A 84 -3.88 -12.02 -4.42
C ARG A 84 -4.70 -10.75 -4.29
N THR A 85 -5.66 -10.57 -5.19
CA THR A 85 -6.65 -9.50 -5.04
C THR A 85 -7.70 -9.88 -4.01
N TYR A 86 -8.43 -8.87 -3.52
CA TYR A 86 -9.54 -9.08 -2.58
C TYR A 86 -10.55 -10.08 -3.11
N ASP A 87 -11.11 -9.84 -4.30
CA ASP A 87 -12.18 -10.69 -4.85
C ASP A 87 -11.72 -12.12 -5.14
N GLN A 88 -10.45 -12.33 -5.50
CA GLN A 88 -9.92 -13.67 -5.75
C GLN A 88 -10.04 -14.60 -4.55
N VAL A 89 -10.00 -14.05 -3.33
CA VAL A 89 -10.00 -14.82 -2.07
C VAL A 89 -11.29 -14.61 -1.29
N PHE A 90 -11.84 -13.39 -1.25
CA PHE A 90 -12.96 -13.02 -0.39
C PHE A 90 -14.22 -12.60 -1.16
N GLY A 91 -14.24 -12.74 -2.50
CA GLY A 91 -15.42 -12.39 -3.30
C GLY A 91 -16.68 -13.18 -2.94
N ASP A 92 -16.55 -14.31 -2.24
CA ASP A 92 -17.65 -15.14 -1.72
C ASP A 92 -18.07 -14.81 -0.27
N ILE A 93 -17.43 -13.84 0.41
CA ILE A 93 -17.89 -13.34 1.71
C ILE A 93 -19.01 -12.33 1.50
N THR A 94 -20.24 -12.71 1.83
CA THR A 94 -21.45 -11.92 1.59
C THR A 94 -21.54 -10.61 2.37
N GLU A 95 -20.80 -10.52 3.47
CA GLU A 95 -20.76 -9.36 4.37
C GLU A 95 -19.87 -8.23 3.83
N GLY A 96 -19.00 -8.51 2.85
CA GLY A 96 -18.10 -7.54 2.25
C GLY A 96 -18.56 -7.05 0.89
N ASN A 97 -17.93 -5.99 0.41
CA ASN A 97 -18.08 -5.44 -0.94
C ASN A 97 -17.31 -6.26 -2.01
N GLY A 98 -17.59 -7.56 -2.12
CA GLY A 98 -16.93 -8.48 -3.05
C GLY A 98 -17.78 -8.93 -4.23
N ASP A 99 -17.14 -9.31 -5.34
CA ASP A 99 -17.79 -9.94 -6.50
C ASP A 99 -17.47 -11.44 -6.57
N SER A 100 -18.45 -12.27 -6.20
CA SER A 100 -18.31 -13.74 -6.19
C SER A 100 -17.99 -14.34 -7.57
N ARG A 101 -18.24 -13.62 -8.67
CA ARG A 101 -17.86 -14.06 -10.03
C ARG A 101 -16.36 -14.01 -10.27
N LEU A 102 -15.64 -13.22 -9.49
CA LEU A 102 -14.17 -13.07 -9.53
C LEU A 102 -13.46 -13.95 -8.48
N CYS A 103 -14.22 -14.66 -7.62
CA CYS A 103 -13.64 -15.54 -6.61
C CYS A 103 -13.06 -16.81 -7.23
N LEU A 104 -11.74 -16.97 -7.09
CA LEU A 104 -10.98 -18.12 -7.57
C LEU A 104 -10.69 -19.12 -6.45
N PHE A 105 -10.63 -18.64 -5.20
CA PHE A 105 -10.21 -19.41 -4.04
C PHE A 105 -11.25 -19.32 -2.91
N PRO A 106 -12.44 -19.92 -3.11
CA PRO A 106 -13.55 -19.80 -2.18
C PRO A 106 -13.21 -20.42 -0.82
N GLU A 107 -14.07 -20.25 0.17
CA GLU A 107 -13.86 -20.69 1.56
C GLU A 107 -13.35 -22.13 1.69
N LYS A 108 -13.86 -23.05 0.88
CA LYS A 108 -13.41 -24.46 0.90
C LYS A 108 -11.91 -24.61 0.58
N VAL A 109 -11.33 -23.69 -0.17
CA VAL A 109 -9.90 -23.64 -0.55
C VAL A 109 -9.09 -22.79 0.42
N THR A 110 -9.66 -21.69 0.94
CA THR A 110 -8.97 -20.77 1.85
C THR A 110 -9.67 -20.63 3.22
N PRO A 111 -9.93 -21.73 3.94
CA PRO A 111 -10.80 -21.73 5.11
C PRO A 111 -10.25 -20.87 6.26
N ASN A 112 -8.93 -20.86 6.45
CA ASN A 112 -8.30 -20.05 7.50
C ASN A 112 -8.40 -18.54 7.21
N ALA A 113 -8.27 -18.13 5.94
CA ALA A 113 -8.40 -16.72 5.58
C ALA A 113 -9.82 -16.22 5.81
N HIS A 114 -10.82 -17.03 5.44
CA HIS A 114 -12.24 -16.75 5.68
C HIS A 114 -12.59 -16.72 7.17
N ALA A 115 -12.06 -17.66 7.94
CA ALA A 115 -12.24 -17.67 9.39
C ALA A 115 -11.70 -16.39 10.04
N LEU A 116 -10.47 -15.97 9.69
CA LEU A 116 -9.88 -14.73 10.19
C LEU A 116 -10.70 -13.50 9.80
N ALA A 117 -11.19 -13.43 8.56
CA ALA A 117 -12.02 -12.32 8.10
C ALA A 117 -13.34 -12.19 8.88
N ARG A 118 -13.97 -13.31 9.25
CA ARG A 118 -15.22 -13.32 10.04
C ARG A 118 -15.01 -13.12 11.53
N GLU A 119 -13.91 -13.62 12.08
CA GLU A 119 -13.60 -13.49 13.50
C GLU A 119 -13.11 -12.07 13.84
N PHE A 120 -12.42 -11.42 12.91
CA PHE A 120 -11.84 -10.10 13.10
C PHE A 120 -12.48 -9.07 12.17
N VAL A 121 -11.67 -8.27 11.47
CA VAL A 121 -12.10 -7.19 10.59
C VAL A 121 -11.91 -7.62 9.15
N LEU A 122 -12.97 -7.51 8.35
CA LEU A 122 -12.90 -7.55 6.90
C LEU A 122 -12.71 -6.13 6.38
N LEU A 123 -11.58 -5.88 5.72
CA LEU A 123 -11.34 -4.64 4.99
C LEU A 123 -11.72 -4.87 3.52
N ASP A 124 -12.89 -4.39 3.12
CA ASP A 124 -13.50 -4.61 1.81
C ASP A 124 -13.40 -3.42 0.84
N ASN A 125 -12.69 -2.38 1.26
CA ASN A 125 -12.41 -1.19 0.47
C ASN A 125 -11.00 -0.66 0.76
N PHE A 126 -10.03 -1.59 0.81
CA PHE A 126 -8.62 -1.31 1.05
C PHE A 126 -7.82 -1.58 -0.22
N TYR A 127 -7.02 -0.59 -0.64
CA TYR A 127 -6.25 -0.63 -1.88
C TYR A 127 -4.76 -0.67 -1.56
N ALA A 128 -4.03 -1.54 -2.25
CA ALA A 128 -2.58 -1.55 -2.21
C ALA A 128 -2.03 -0.44 -3.13
N ASP A 129 -1.03 0.28 -2.65
CA ASP A 129 -0.25 1.21 -3.46
C ASP A 129 0.93 0.43 -4.04
N GLY A 130 0.66 -0.38 -5.06
CA GLY A 130 1.65 -1.28 -5.64
C GLY A 130 1.08 -2.12 -6.77
N GLU A 131 1.80 -2.18 -7.88
CA GLU A 131 1.37 -2.83 -9.11
C GLU A 131 2.00 -4.21 -9.26
N VAL A 132 3.22 -4.35 -8.75
CA VAL A 132 3.99 -5.60 -8.73
C VAL A 132 4.61 -5.80 -7.34
N SER A 133 5.36 -6.89 -7.16
CA SER A 133 6.06 -7.15 -5.90
C SER A 133 7.08 -6.03 -5.61
N ALA A 134 7.76 -5.52 -6.63
CA ALA A 134 8.86 -4.59 -6.43
C ALA A 134 8.47 -3.31 -5.67
N ASP A 135 7.43 -2.62 -6.11
CA ASP A 135 6.87 -1.43 -5.46
C ASP A 135 5.94 -1.80 -4.30
N GLY A 136 5.17 -2.87 -4.42
CA GLY A 136 4.25 -3.32 -3.36
C GLY A 136 4.93 -3.66 -2.04
N HIS A 137 6.10 -4.31 -2.07
CA HIS A 137 6.88 -4.60 -0.86
C HIS A 137 7.48 -3.33 -0.24
N GLU A 138 7.92 -2.38 -1.06
CA GLU A 138 8.43 -1.08 -0.59
C GLU A 138 7.34 -0.27 0.13
N TRP A 139 6.12 -0.22 -0.43
CA TRP A 139 4.99 0.41 0.24
C TRP A 139 4.56 -0.33 1.50
N THR A 140 4.55 -1.66 1.47
CA THR A 140 4.22 -2.51 2.61
C THR A 140 5.19 -2.31 3.78
N MET A 141 6.48 -2.15 3.49
CA MET A 141 7.53 -2.13 4.52
C MET A 141 8.05 -0.74 4.85
N GLY A 142 7.99 0.21 3.92
CA GLY A 142 8.56 1.56 4.04
C GLY A 142 7.54 2.69 3.92
N ALA A 143 6.27 2.37 3.63
CA ALA A 143 5.20 3.32 3.34
C ALA A 143 5.53 4.30 2.20
N GLN A 144 6.47 3.93 1.32
CA GLN A 144 6.82 4.61 0.08
C GLN A 144 7.68 3.66 -0.77
N ALA A 145 7.57 3.77 -2.09
CA ALA A 145 8.61 3.32 -3.01
C ALA A 145 9.46 4.53 -3.45
N THR A 146 10.77 4.32 -3.62
CA THR A 146 11.65 5.40 -4.09
C THR A 146 11.48 5.63 -5.59
N ASP A 147 11.79 6.85 -6.05
CA ASP A 147 11.80 7.19 -7.49
C ASP A 147 12.67 6.24 -8.31
N PHE A 148 13.73 5.70 -7.69
CA PHE A 148 14.57 4.67 -8.29
C PHE A 148 13.78 3.38 -8.53
N VAL A 149 13.08 2.86 -7.51
CA VAL A 149 12.28 1.63 -7.66
C VAL A 149 11.19 1.83 -8.71
N GLU A 150 10.42 2.91 -8.61
CA GLU A 150 9.30 3.24 -9.50
C GLU A 150 9.72 3.32 -10.98
N LYS A 151 10.90 3.85 -11.25
CA LYS A 151 11.42 3.96 -12.63
C LYS A 151 12.16 2.73 -13.11
N SER A 152 12.55 1.82 -12.21
CA SER A 152 13.39 0.68 -12.53
C SER A 152 12.59 -0.61 -12.66
N TRP A 153 11.58 -0.83 -11.83
CA TRP A 153 10.81 -2.07 -11.86
C TRP A 153 10.13 -2.31 -13.22
N PRO A 154 9.64 -1.29 -13.98
CA PRO A 154 9.04 -1.55 -15.30
C PRO A 154 10.04 -2.12 -16.31
N LEU A 155 11.32 -1.77 -16.17
CA LEU A 155 12.40 -2.33 -16.99
C LEU A 155 12.80 -3.74 -16.56
N ASN A 156 12.60 -4.08 -15.29
CA ASN A 156 12.86 -5.42 -14.76
C ASN A 156 11.72 -6.40 -15.08
N TYR A 157 10.47 -5.99 -14.91
CA TYR A 157 9.26 -6.80 -15.18
C TYR A 157 8.86 -6.75 -16.65
N GLY A 158 9.09 -5.63 -17.33
CA GLY A 158 8.83 -5.43 -18.75
C GLY A 158 10.10 -5.48 -19.57
N HIS A 159 10.11 -6.25 -20.66
CA HIS A 159 11.18 -6.26 -21.66
C HIS A 159 12.58 -6.65 -21.15
N ASN A 160 12.66 -7.45 -20.08
CA ASN A 160 13.91 -7.93 -19.48
C ASN A 160 14.29 -9.37 -19.90
N ASP A 161 13.96 -9.77 -21.13
CA ASP A 161 14.24 -11.11 -21.68
C ASP A 161 15.74 -11.48 -21.61
N LYS A 162 16.60 -10.47 -21.79
CA LYS A 162 18.06 -10.57 -21.71
C LYS A 162 18.61 -10.45 -20.28
N LYS A 163 17.76 -10.34 -19.26
CA LYS A 163 18.15 -10.17 -17.84
C LYS A 163 19.17 -9.05 -17.64
N LYS A 164 18.95 -7.93 -18.31
CA LYS A 164 19.82 -6.75 -18.26
C LYS A 164 19.57 -5.91 -17.02
N TYR A 165 18.33 -5.92 -16.53
CA TYR A 165 17.89 -5.11 -15.41
C TYR A 165 17.66 -6.02 -14.20
N ASP A 166 18.41 -5.77 -13.12
CA ASP A 166 18.24 -6.50 -11.88
C ASP A 166 16.96 -6.07 -11.15
N TYR A 167 16.55 -6.87 -10.15
CA TYR A 167 15.40 -6.56 -9.32
C TYR A 167 15.73 -5.37 -8.39
N PRO A 168 14.95 -4.26 -8.44
CA PRO A 168 15.40 -2.98 -7.89
C PRO A 168 15.03 -2.74 -6.42
N SER A 169 14.24 -3.61 -5.79
CA SER A 169 13.61 -3.38 -4.48
C SER A 169 14.12 -4.36 -3.42
N GLU A 170 13.47 -4.38 -2.26
CA GLU A 170 13.66 -5.36 -1.19
C GLU A 170 15.09 -5.39 -0.63
N GLY A 171 15.72 -4.22 -0.57
CA GLY A 171 17.06 -4.11 0.00
C GLY A 171 18.20 -4.37 -0.99
N HIS A 172 17.92 -4.63 -2.27
CA HIS A 172 18.94 -4.97 -3.27
C HIS A 172 19.88 -3.80 -3.60
N TYR A 173 19.40 -2.56 -3.50
CA TYR A 173 20.18 -1.37 -3.80
C TYR A 173 20.05 -0.33 -2.68
N PRO A 174 21.15 0.27 -2.20
CA PRO A 174 21.07 1.37 -1.22
C PRO A 174 20.22 2.56 -1.70
N VAL A 175 20.20 2.83 -3.01
CA VAL A 175 19.38 3.91 -3.60
C VAL A 175 17.88 3.59 -3.59
N ALA A 176 17.51 2.31 -3.43
CA ALA A 176 16.12 1.90 -3.31
C ALA A 176 15.56 2.17 -1.90
N PHE A 177 16.42 2.39 -0.90
CA PHE A 177 15.98 2.43 0.49
C PHE A 177 15.18 3.70 0.76
N PRO A 178 13.99 3.60 1.35
CA PRO A 178 13.21 4.77 1.75
C PRO A 178 13.99 5.58 2.78
N ALA A 179 13.86 6.92 2.72
CA ALA A 179 14.59 7.82 3.63
C ALA A 179 14.29 7.56 5.11
N ASN A 180 13.09 7.06 5.39
CA ASN A 180 12.63 6.67 6.73
C ASN A 180 12.85 5.18 7.03
N GLY A 181 13.69 4.48 6.26
CA GLY A 181 13.92 3.04 6.44
C GLY A 181 12.64 2.21 6.35
N TYR A 182 12.80 0.92 6.66
CA TYR A 182 11.69 -0.03 6.70
C TYR A 182 11.14 -0.19 8.12
N LEU A 183 10.00 -0.88 8.23
CA LEU A 183 9.30 -1.20 9.48
C LEU A 183 10.25 -1.76 10.55
N TRP A 184 11.18 -2.63 10.16
CA TRP A 184 12.17 -3.22 11.08
C TRP A 184 13.19 -2.21 11.58
N ASN A 185 13.64 -1.28 10.73
CA ASN A 185 14.52 -0.20 11.16
C ASN A 185 13.79 0.70 12.18
N ARG A 186 12.52 1.02 11.93
CA ARG A 186 11.70 1.81 12.86
C ARG A 186 11.44 1.08 14.18
N ALA A 187 11.23 -0.24 14.14
CA ALA A 187 11.10 -1.04 15.36
C ALA A 187 12.40 -1.04 16.18
N ALA A 188 13.56 -1.20 15.52
CA ALA A 188 14.87 -1.12 16.16
C ALA A 188 15.14 0.25 16.79
N ASP A 189 14.91 1.33 16.03
CA ASP A 189 15.10 2.71 16.48
C ASP A 189 14.21 3.05 17.70
N ALA A 190 13.01 2.48 17.75
CA ALA A 190 12.07 2.64 18.87
C ALA A 190 12.35 1.69 20.05
N GLY A 191 13.34 0.80 19.96
CA GLY A 191 13.63 -0.21 20.98
C GLY A 191 12.52 -1.26 21.16
N VAL A 192 11.69 -1.47 20.14
CA VAL A 192 10.62 -2.47 20.14
C VAL A 192 11.20 -3.82 19.73
N SER A 193 10.87 -4.89 20.47
CA SER A 193 11.28 -6.23 20.09
C SER A 193 10.51 -6.71 18.85
N TYR A 194 11.23 -7.26 17.87
CA TYR A 194 10.63 -7.82 16.66
C TYR A 194 11.34 -9.10 16.24
N ARG A 195 10.65 -9.89 15.43
CA ARG A 195 11.18 -11.05 14.71
C ARG A 195 10.60 -11.03 13.31
N SER A 196 11.43 -11.19 12.30
CA SER A 196 10.98 -11.40 10.92
C SER A 196 11.29 -12.83 10.51
N TYR A 197 10.38 -13.43 9.74
CA TYR A 197 10.41 -14.84 9.33
C TYR A 197 10.47 -15.01 7.80
N GLY A 198 10.93 -13.98 7.08
CA GLY A 198 11.12 -14.02 5.64
C GLY A 198 11.13 -12.64 4.97
N GLU A 199 10.43 -11.66 5.54
CA GLU A 199 10.30 -10.32 4.98
C GLU A 199 11.51 -9.46 5.33
N PHE A 200 12.36 -9.19 4.33
CA PHE A 200 13.58 -8.37 4.40
C PHE A 200 14.55 -8.85 5.50
N CYS A 201 14.72 -10.17 5.61
CA CYS A 201 15.61 -10.80 6.59
C CYS A 201 17.07 -10.97 6.16
N ASN A 202 17.36 -10.76 4.87
CA ASN A 202 18.69 -11.04 4.29
C ASN A 202 19.60 -9.81 4.19
N THR A 203 19.19 -8.68 4.78
CA THR A 203 19.96 -7.42 4.75
C THR A 203 20.88 -7.29 5.94
#